data_AF-A0A3B8NGL9-F1
#
_entry.id   AF-A0A3B8NGL9-F1
#
_cell.length_a   1.000
_cell.length_b   1.000
_cell.length_c   1.000
_cell.angle_alpha   90.00
_cell.angle_beta   90.00
_cell.angle_gamma   90.00
#
_symmetry.space_group_name_H-M   'P 1'
#
loop_
_entity.id
_entity.type
_entity.pdbx_description
1 polymer ?
#
loop_
_entity_poly.entity_id
_entity_poly.type
_entity_poly.pdbx_seq_one_letter_code
_entity_poly.pdbx_strand_id
1 'polypeptide(L)'
;MLEFLLNPGFLFAGTAAVAAPIIIHLLNRRRFKRIDWAAMDFLLEAQRLNRRRVKLEELILLLLRCLAMILIGLMIARPSLDINVSGILKSGQTERVIVLDDSLSMATVGKSGSSIDKASEILQKGIKSLSNINSQDIISVVRTTDPNKFSPNGLPLTESSIGELLDEFKGLEVTDSRGELHSALSAVEKSFDSD
;
A
#
# COMPACT_ATOMS: atom_id res chain seq x y z
N MET A 1 -3.56 18.46 -3.31
CA MET A 1 -2.29 18.03 -2.66
C MET A 1 -2.49 17.26 -1.34
N LEU A 2 -3.68 17.31 -0.70
CA LEU A 2 -3.96 16.58 0.56
C LEU A 2 -4.80 15.30 0.39
N GLU A 3 -5.27 14.98 -0.83
CA GLU A 3 -6.10 13.79 -1.11
C GLU A 3 -5.35 12.45 -1.04
N PHE A 4 -4.05 12.50 -0.80
CA PHE A 4 -3.17 11.34 -0.73
C PHE A 4 -3.13 10.69 0.66
N LEU A 5 -3.72 11.32 1.67
CA LEU A 5 -3.71 10.83 3.05
C LEU A 5 -5.12 10.48 3.49
N LEU A 6 -5.34 9.21 3.84
CA LEU A 6 -6.62 8.72 4.35
C LEU A 6 -7.07 9.44 5.64
N ASN A 7 -6.14 10.04 6.41
CA ASN A 7 -6.45 10.91 7.53
C ASN A 7 -5.38 12.00 7.72
N PRO A 8 -5.60 13.24 7.24
CA PRO A 8 -4.63 14.33 7.33
C PRO A 8 -4.27 14.71 8.78
N GLY A 9 -5.21 14.54 9.72
CA GLY A 9 -5.04 14.93 11.13
C GLY A 9 -3.94 14.16 11.86
N PHE A 10 -3.72 12.88 11.53
CA PHE A 10 -2.70 12.07 12.20
C PHE A 10 -1.27 12.44 11.77
N LEU A 11 -1.08 13.00 10.58
CA LEU A 11 0.23 13.51 10.18
C LEU A 11 0.63 14.73 11.03
N PHE A 12 -0.31 15.63 11.31
CA PHE A 12 -0.08 16.76 12.22
C PHE A 12 0.20 16.30 13.66
N ALA A 13 -0.48 15.26 14.13
CA ALA A 13 -0.19 14.66 15.45
C ALA A 13 1.21 14.04 15.49
N GLY A 14 1.62 13.34 14.42
CA GLY A 14 2.96 12.76 14.27
C GLY A 14 4.05 13.82 14.23
N THR A 15 3.87 14.91 13.47
CA THR A 15 4.84 16.01 13.43
C THR A 15 4.89 16.79 14.74
N ALA A 16 3.77 16.97 15.44
CA ALA A 16 3.75 17.54 16.78
C ALA A 16 4.50 16.65 17.79
N ALA A 17 4.42 15.32 17.66
CA ALA A 17 5.15 14.38 18.53
C ALA A 17 6.68 14.46 18.34
N VAL A 18 7.17 14.86 17.16
CA VAL A 18 8.61 15.09 16.89
C VAL A 18 9.16 16.27 17.71
N ALA A 19 8.31 17.22 18.13
CA ALA A 19 8.74 18.31 19.00
C ALA A 19 9.15 17.82 20.39
N ALA A 20 8.59 16.72 20.90
CA ALA A 20 8.87 16.19 22.23
C ALA A 20 10.37 15.86 22.46
N PRO A 21 11.06 15.07 21.62
CA PRO A 21 12.48 14.80 21.81
C PRO A 21 13.37 16.05 21.68
N ILE A 22 12.99 17.00 20.83
CA ILE A 22 13.70 18.28 20.66
C ILE A 22 13.60 19.12 21.94
N ILE A 23 12.39 19.24 22.49
CA ILE A 23 12.12 19.99 23.73
C ILE A 23 12.86 19.34 24.91
N ILE A 24 12.79 18.01 25.05
CA ILE A 24 13.49 17.27 26.10
C ILE A 24 15.01 17.49 26.01
N HIS A 25 15.59 17.46 24.80
CA HIS A 25 17.02 17.73 24.61
C HIS A 25 17.40 19.16 25.04
N LEU A 26 16.61 20.16 24.67
CA LEU A 26 16.86 21.56 25.02
C LEU A 26 16.75 21.81 26.53
N LEU A 27 15.79 21.16 27.20
CA LEU A 27 15.62 21.22 28.66
C LEU A 27 16.76 20.52 29.40
N ASN A 28 17.26 19.40 28.89
CA ASN A 28 18.35 18.65 29.52
C ASN A 28 19.70 19.39 29.44
N ARG A 29 19.90 20.24 28.43
CA ARG A 29 21.09 21.08 28.27
C ARG A 29 21.24 22.15 29.37
N ARG A 30 20.16 22.48 30.11
CA ARG A 30 20.15 23.55 31.13
C ARG A 30 20.62 23.10 32.53
N ARG A 31 21.04 21.85 32.74
CA ARG A 31 21.33 21.30 34.09
C ARG A 31 22.80 21.03 34.40
N PHE A 32 23.74 21.78 33.80
CA PHE A 32 25.14 21.73 34.23
C PHE A 32 25.36 22.61 35.46
N LYS A 33 25.22 22.06 36.67
CA LYS A 33 25.78 22.67 37.89
C LYS A 33 27.30 22.53 37.84
N ARG A 34 28.02 23.65 37.81
CA ARG A 34 29.48 23.67 37.95
C ARG A 34 29.81 23.49 39.43
N ILE A 35 30.63 22.51 39.76
CA ILE A 35 31.19 22.29 41.10
C ILE A 35 32.69 22.45 40.92
N ASP A 36 33.28 23.46 41.57
CA ASP A 36 34.72 23.69 41.52
C ASP A 36 35.41 22.72 42.50
N TRP A 37 36.18 21.77 41.97
CA TRP A 37 36.97 20.82 42.77
C TRP A 37 38.38 20.68 42.19
N ALA A 38 39.40 20.79 43.05
CA ALA A 38 40.81 20.91 42.64
C ALA A 38 41.38 19.69 41.87
N ALA A 39 40.75 18.52 41.95
CA ALA A 39 41.16 17.33 41.18
C ALA A 39 40.58 17.30 39.74
N MET A 40 39.73 18.26 39.36
CA MET A 40 39.00 18.27 38.10
C MET A 40 39.83 18.75 36.90
N ASP A 41 40.94 19.45 37.14
CA ASP A 41 41.78 20.02 36.09
C ASP A 41 42.43 18.94 35.20
N PHE A 42 42.89 17.83 35.79
CA PHE A 42 43.38 16.67 35.05
C PHE A 42 42.28 15.96 34.24
N LEU A 43 41.04 15.97 34.73
CA LEU A 43 39.89 15.36 34.05
C LEU A 43 39.39 16.25 32.89
N LEU A 44 39.45 17.58 33.06
CA LEU A 44 39.06 18.57 32.05
C LEU A 44 40.00 18.55 30.83
N GLU A 45 41.30 18.30 31.04
CA GLU A 45 42.28 18.15 29.97
C GLU A 45 41.94 16.95 29.07
N ALA A 46 41.59 15.80 29.67
CA ALA A 46 41.16 14.59 28.95
C ALA A 46 39.77 14.76 28.29
N GLN A 47 38.86 15.49 28.93
CA GLN A 47 37.53 15.78 28.36
C GLN A 47 37.57 16.67 27.12
N ARG A 48 38.55 17.58 26.98
CA ARG A 48 38.65 18.47 25.79
C ARG A 48 38.74 17.68 24.48
N LEU A 49 39.44 16.55 24.48
CA LEU A 49 39.56 15.65 23.33
C LEU A 49 38.24 14.90 23.04
N ASN A 50 37.58 14.38 24.07
CA ASN A 50 36.33 13.61 23.92
C ASN A 50 35.08 14.48 23.69
N ARG A 51 35.14 15.78 23.99
CA ARG A 51 33.99 16.70 23.88
C ARG A 51 33.43 16.83 22.47
N ARG A 52 34.26 16.65 21.42
CA ARG A 52 33.80 16.65 20.02
C ARG A 52 33.03 15.39 19.67
N ARG A 53 33.54 14.22 20.10
CA ARG A 53 32.93 12.92 19.85
C ARG A 53 31.57 12.78 20.54
N VAL A 54 31.50 13.16 21.83
CA VAL A 54 30.25 13.13 22.60
C VAL A 54 29.17 14.01 21.97
N LYS A 55 29.53 15.21 21.48
CA LYS A 55 28.58 16.09 20.78
C LYS A 55 28.06 15.51 19.47
N LEU A 56 28.91 14.80 18.72
CA LEU A 56 28.50 14.14 17.48
C LEU A 56 27.57 12.97 17.77
N GLU A 57 27.89 12.14 18.76
CA GLU A 57 27.03 11.03 19.19
C GLU A 57 25.67 11.53 19.69
N GLU A 58 25.64 12.60 20.50
CA GLU A 58 24.38 13.22 20.95
C GLU A 58 23.55 13.78 19.78
N LEU A 59 24.19 14.40 18.78
CA LEU A 59 23.50 14.95 17.61
C LEU A 59 22.91 13.83 16.74
N ILE A 60 23.68 12.76 16.51
CA ILE A 60 23.23 11.58 15.75
C ILE A 60 22.07 10.88 16.48
N LEU A 61 22.17 10.71 17.80
CA LEU A 61 21.10 10.12 18.61
C LEU A 61 19.82 10.98 18.60
N LEU A 62 19.97 12.30 18.62
CA LEU A 62 18.84 13.22 18.49
C LEU A 62 18.17 13.08 17.12
N LEU A 63 18.97 13.06 16.05
CA LEU A 63 18.49 12.89 14.67
C LEU A 63 17.73 11.57 14.51
N LEU A 64 18.30 10.46 14.99
CA LEU A 64 17.69 9.14 14.89
C LEU A 64 16.38 9.05 15.68
N ARG A 65 16.31 9.69 16.86
CA ARG A 65 15.08 9.75 17.66
C ARG A 65 13.98 10.56 16.96
N CYS A 66 14.33 11.67 16.31
CA CYS A 66 13.39 12.45 15.51
C CYS A 66 12.91 11.66 14.29
N LEU A 67 13.84 11.00 13.59
CA LEU A 67 13.54 10.17 12.42
C LEU A 67 12.62 9.00 12.78
N ALA A 68 12.84 8.32 13.90
CA ALA A 68 11.96 7.27 14.38
C ALA A 68 10.52 7.77 14.63
N MET A 69 10.35 8.94 15.26
CA MET A 69 9.02 9.54 15.47
C MET A 69 8.34 9.94 14.15
N ILE A 70 9.10 10.48 13.19
CA ILE A 70 8.58 10.80 11.86
C ILE A 70 8.11 9.52 11.15
N LEU A 71 8.92 8.45 11.17
CA LEU A 71 8.57 7.18 10.53
C LEU A 71 7.33 6.54 11.16
N ILE A 72 7.16 6.60 12.48
CA ILE A 72 5.96 6.12 13.16
C ILE A 72 4.73 6.94 12.72
N GLY A 73 4.87 8.28 12.68
CA GLY A 73 3.81 9.16 12.19
C GLY A 73 3.44 8.85 10.73
N LEU A 74 4.44 8.60 9.88
CA LEU A 74 4.25 8.21 8.49
C LEU A 74 3.56 6.84 8.38
N MET A 75 3.94 5.86 9.19
CA MET A 75 3.32 4.53 9.21
C MET A 75 1.83 4.61 9.58
N ILE A 76 1.48 5.43 10.58
CA ILE A 76 0.08 5.64 10.99
C ILE A 76 -0.70 6.41 9.95
N ALA A 77 -0.08 7.43 9.33
CA ALA A 77 -0.70 8.21 8.27
C ALA A 77 -0.99 7.38 7.00
N ARG A 78 -0.36 6.20 6.85
CA ARG A 78 -0.46 5.30 5.70
C ARG A 78 -0.48 6.09 4.39
N PRO A 79 0.60 6.81 4.05
CA PRO A 79 0.66 7.54 2.81
C PRO A 79 0.46 6.53 1.67
N SER A 80 -0.51 6.79 0.79
CA SER A 80 -0.77 5.92 -0.37
C SER A 80 0.31 6.16 -1.43
N LEU A 81 1.58 5.96 -1.08
CA LEU A 81 2.66 6.13 -2.02
C LEU A 81 2.52 5.06 -3.09
N ASP A 82 2.06 5.48 -4.28
CA ASP A 82 2.26 4.81 -5.56
C ASP A 82 3.76 4.83 -5.90
N ILE A 83 4.60 4.35 -4.97
CA ILE A 83 5.99 4.02 -5.28
C ILE A 83 5.89 2.68 -5.98
N ASN A 84 6.21 2.66 -7.26
CA ASN A 84 6.52 1.45 -8.00
C ASN A 84 7.79 0.81 -7.44
N VAL A 85 7.70 0.25 -6.23
CA VAL A 85 8.73 -0.64 -5.62
C VAL A 85 8.98 -1.87 -6.51
N SER A 86 8.01 -2.18 -7.38
CA SER A 86 8.06 -3.15 -8.48
C SER A 86 9.13 -2.84 -9.54
N GLY A 87 9.61 -1.60 -9.64
CA GLY A 87 10.72 -1.24 -10.56
C GLY A 87 12.12 -1.54 -9.99
N ILE A 88 12.26 -1.62 -8.66
CA ILE A 88 13.55 -1.83 -7.97
C ILE A 88 13.70 -3.30 -7.55
N LEU A 89 12.62 -3.93 -7.10
CA LEU A 89 12.50 -5.37 -6.98
C LEU A 89 11.89 -5.83 -8.28
N LYS A 90 12.61 -6.57 -9.15
CA LYS A 90 12.01 -7.23 -10.33
C LYS A 90 10.76 -7.96 -9.86
N SER A 91 9.59 -7.33 -10.01
CA SER A 91 8.33 -7.96 -9.67
C SER A 91 8.16 -9.08 -10.67
N GLY A 92 8.05 -10.29 -10.17
CA GLY A 92 7.56 -11.38 -10.99
C GLY A 92 6.23 -10.95 -11.62
N GLN A 93 6.01 -11.39 -12.85
CA GLN A 93 4.69 -11.33 -13.47
C GLN A 93 3.70 -11.95 -12.50
N THR A 94 2.75 -11.15 -12.03
CA THR A 94 1.69 -11.62 -11.14
C THR A 94 0.44 -11.83 -11.97
N GLU A 95 -0.07 -13.04 -11.98
CA GLU A 95 -1.39 -13.33 -12.53
C GLU A 95 -2.45 -13.05 -11.47
N ARG A 96 -3.43 -12.21 -11.81
CA ARG A 96 -4.57 -11.87 -10.96
C ARG A 96 -5.82 -12.51 -11.52
N VAL A 97 -6.36 -13.45 -10.75
CA VAL A 97 -7.60 -14.13 -11.10
C VAL A 97 -8.79 -13.42 -10.47
N ILE A 98 -9.76 -13.03 -11.29
CA ILE A 98 -11.03 -12.45 -10.86
C ILE A 98 -12.13 -13.48 -11.11
N VAL A 99 -12.75 -13.96 -10.04
CA VAL A 99 -13.92 -14.84 -10.13
C VAL A 99 -15.18 -14.00 -9.95
N LEU A 100 -16.01 -13.95 -10.99
CA LEU A 100 -17.24 -13.16 -11.03
C LEU A 100 -18.46 -14.07 -10.82
N ASP A 101 -19.25 -13.78 -9.79
CA ASP A 101 -20.59 -14.37 -9.68
C ASP A 101 -21.58 -13.63 -10.57
N ASP A 102 -22.26 -14.37 -11.43
CA ASP A 102 -23.26 -13.88 -12.37
C ASP A 102 -24.56 -14.69 -12.32
N SER A 103 -24.76 -15.44 -11.23
CA SER A 103 -25.99 -16.19 -10.97
C SER A 103 -27.22 -15.28 -10.85
N LEU A 104 -28.42 -15.85 -11.02
CA LEU A 104 -29.69 -15.11 -10.95
C LEU A 104 -29.85 -14.22 -9.69
N SER A 105 -29.19 -14.56 -8.59
CA SER A 105 -29.17 -13.74 -7.36
C SER A 105 -28.58 -12.34 -7.56
N MET A 106 -27.72 -12.16 -8.57
CA MET A 106 -27.10 -10.89 -8.95
C MET A 106 -28.05 -9.93 -9.68
N ALA A 107 -29.23 -10.41 -10.12
CA ALA A 107 -30.28 -9.57 -10.69
C ALA A 107 -31.07 -8.78 -9.63
N THR A 108 -30.71 -8.92 -8.35
CA THR A 108 -31.38 -8.20 -7.26
C THR A 108 -31.16 -6.70 -7.37
N VAL A 109 -32.26 -5.97 -7.57
CA VAL A 109 -32.25 -4.51 -7.66
C VAL A 109 -32.36 -3.93 -6.24
N GLY A 110 -31.26 -3.32 -5.78
CA GLY A 110 -31.24 -2.56 -4.54
C GLY A 110 -31.57 -1.08 -4.75
N LYS A 111 -31.43 -0.27 -3.70
CA LYS A 111 -31.64 1.19 -3.75
C LYS A 111 -30.71 1.94 -4.72
N SER A 112 -29.65 1.31 -5.21
CA SER A 112 -28.59 1.92 -6.02
C SER A 112 -28.30 1.14 -7.29
N GLY A 113 -29.30 0.48 -7.87
CA GLY A 113 -29.16 -0.35 -9.08
C GLY A 113 -29.02 -1.85 -8.81
N SER A 114 -28.89 -2.63 -9.88
CA SER A 114 -28.71 -4.08 -9.82
C SER A 114 -27.34 -4.43 -9.23
N SER A 115 -27.26 -5.57 -8.54
CA SER A 115 -25.98 -6.04 -7.97
C SER A 115 -24.95 -6.31 -9.07
N ILE A 116 -25.38 -6.75 -10.27
CA ILE A 116 -24.50 -6.97 -11.43
C ILE A 116 -23.93 -5.65 -11.98
N ASP A 117 -24.73 -4.59 -12.05
CA ASP A 117 -24.29 -3.28 -12.55
C ASP A 117 -23.19 -2.71 -11.65
N LYS A 118 -23.36 -2.86 -10.34
CA LYS A 118 -22.36 -2.45 -9.34
C LYS A 118 -21.09 -3.27 -9.45
N ALA A 119 -21.21 -4.58 -9.67
CA ALA A 119 -20.06 -5.44 -9.89
C ALA A 119 -19.27 -4.99 -11.14
N SER A 120 -19.97 -4.70 -12.25
CA SER A 120 -19.35 -4.13 -13.46
C SER A 120 -18.64 -2.81 -13.17
N GLU A 121 -19.28 -1.87 -12.45
CA GLU A 121 -18.66 -0.59 -12.10
C GLU A 121 -17.40 -0.75 -11.24
N ILE A 122 -17.43 -1.65 -10.26
CA ILE A 122 -16.28 -1.95 -9.38
C ILE A 122 -15.15 -2.59 -10.20
N LEU A 123 -15.45 -3.53 -11.09
CA LEU A 123 -14.47 -4.17 -11.96
C LEU A 123 -13.81 -3.16 -12.90
N GLN A 124 -14.59 -2.28 -13.53
CA GLN A 124 -14.06 -1.24 -14.41
C GLN A 124 -13.13 -0.28 -13.66
N LYS A 125 -13.49 0.12 -12.43
CA LYS A 125 -12.62 0.96 -11.58
C LYS A 125 -11.36 0.20 -11.17
N GLY A 126 -11.51 -1.06 -10.73
CA GLY A 126 -10.41 -1.91 -10.29
C GLY A 126 -9.37 -2.13 -11.39
N ILE A 127 -9.79 -2.47 -12.60
CA ILE A 127 -8.88 -2.74 -13.73
C ILE A 127 -8.16 -1.47 -14.18
N LYS A 128 -8.86 -0.32 -14.22
CA LYS A 128 -8.23 0.99 -14.47
C LYS A 128 -7.22 1.38 -13.41
N SER A 129 -7.41 0.97 -12.15
CA SER A 129 -6.41 1.18 -11.11
C SER A 129 -5.22 0.23 -11.27
N LEU A 130 -5.44 -1.01 -11.70
CA LEU A 130 -4.38 -2.01 -11.91
C LEU A 130 -3.47 -1.65 -13.11
N SER A 131 -4.01 -1.04 -14.17
CA SER A 131 -3.21 -0.63 -15.33
C SER A 131 -2.12 0.39 -14.99
N ASN A 132 -2.33 1.20 -13.95
CA ASN A 132 -1.36 2.21 -13.52
C ASN A 132 -0.17 1.63 -12.73
N ILE A 133 -0.26 0.37 -12.28
CA ILE A 133 0.72 -0.24 -11.37
C ILE A 133 1.78 -1.02 -12.16
N ASN A 134 1.38 -1.91 -13.08
CA ASN A 134 2.33 -2.73 -13.83
C ASN A 134 1.73 -3.26 -15.14
N SER A 135 2.34 -2.95 -16.29
CA SER A 135 1.90 -3.40 -17.62
C SER A 135 2.26 -4.85 -17.94
N GLN A 136 3.01 -5.54 -17.06
CA GLN A 136 3.41 -6.94 -17.25
C GLN A 136 2.52 -7.95 -16.49
N ASP A 137 1.62 -7.47 -15.63
CA ASP A 137 0.69 -8.33 -14.90
C ASP A 137 -0.33 -8.96 -15.88
N ILE A 138 -0.77 -10.17 -15.56
CA ILE A 138 -1.78 -10.92 -16.32
C ILE A 138 -3.10 -10.87 -15.54
N ILE A 139 -4.21 -10.68 -16.23
CA ILE A 139 -5.56 -10.80 -15.64
C ILE A 139 -6.30 -11.96 -16.28
N SER A 140 -6.81 -12.85 -15.44
CA SER A 140 -7.69 -13.95 -15.82
C SER A 140 -9.04 -13.71 -15.17
N VAL A 141 -10.11 -13.69 -15.96
CA VAL A 141 -11.46 -13.49 -15.44
C VAL A 141 -12.26 -14.76 -15.69
N VAL A 142 -13.00 -15.22 -14.70
CA VAL A 142 -13.79 -16.46 -14.80
C VAL A 142 -15.16 -16.22 -14.18
N ARG A 143 -16.22 -16.62 -14.89
CA ARG A 143 -17.60 -16.55 -14.37
C ARG A 143 -17.94 -17.82 -13.61
N THR A 144 -18.79 -17.69 -12.58
CA THR A 144 -19.29 -18.85 -11.83
C THR A 144 -20.28 -19.69 -12.63
N THR A 145 -21.06 -19.10 -13.54
CA THR A 145 -22.03 -19.88 -14.34
C THR A 145 -21.43 -20.46 -15.62
N ASP A 146 -20.39 -19.82 -16.17
CA ASP A 146 -19.69 -20.27 -17.37
C ASP A 146 -18.17 -20.09 -17.21
N PRO A 147 -17.48 -21.12 -16.68
CA PRO A 147 -16.05 -21.07 -16.43
C PRO A 147 -15.17 -20.84 -17.67
N ASN A 148 -15.69 -21.11 -18.87
CA ASN A 148 -14.94 -20.94 -20.12
C ASN A 148 -15.10 -19.53 -20.71
N LYS A 149 -16.04 -18.75 -20.18
CA LYS A 149 -16.31 -17.38 -20.60
C LYS A 149 -15.40 -16.44 -19.81
N PHE A 150 -14.67 -15.59 -20.53
CA PHE A 150 -13.61 -14.66 -20.08
C PHE A 150 -12.13 -15.11 -20.15
N SER A 151 -11.77 -15.97 -21.10
CA SER A 151 -10.36 -16.33 -21.39
C SER A 151 -9.61 -16.72 -20.11
N PRO A 152 -9.83 -17.94 -19.59
CA PRO A 152 -9.11 -18.41 -18.40
C PRO A 152 -7.58 -18.31 -18.55
N ASN A 153 -7.08 -18.33 -19.79
CA ASN A 153 -5.67 -18.35 -20.17
C ASN A 153 -4.93 -17.00 -20.05
N GLY A 154 -5.33 -16.11 -19.15
CA GLY A 154 -4.54 -14.93 -18.81
C GLY A 154 -4.33 -13.90 -19.94
N LEU A 155 -5.02 -12.77 -19.84
CA LEU A 155 -4.78 -11.65 -20.75
C LEU A 155 -3.69 -10.72 -20.18
N PRO A 156 -2.64 -10.39 -20.95
CA PRO A 156 -1.68 -9.39 -20.50
C PRO A 156 -2.38 -8.03 -20.34
N LEU A 157 -2.02 -7.27 -19.31
CA LEU A 157 -2.54 -5.92 -19.05
C LEU A 157 -2.00 -4.87 -20.04
N THR A 158 -2.31 -5.06 -21.32
CA THR A 158 -2.06 -4.11 -22.40
C THR A 158 -3.29 -3.22 -22.59
N GLU A 159 -3.11 -1.96 -23.01
CA GLU A 159 -4.23 -1.03 -23.20
C GLU A 159 -5.33 -1.57 -24.14
N SER A 160 -4.97 -2.37 -25.14
CA SER A 160 -5.92 -3.02 -26.05
C SER A 160 -6.80 -4.06 -25.34
N SER A 161 -6.19 -4.99 -24.59
CA SER A 161 -6.88 -6.04 -23.86
C SER A 161 -7.74 -5.48 -22.72
N ILE A 162 -7.33 -4.37 -22.12
CA ILE A 162 -8.14 -3.65 -21.13
C ILE A 162 -9.39 -3.06 -21.78
N GLY A 163 -9.28 -2.47 -22.98
CA GLY A 163 -10.42 -1.96 -23.72
C GLY A 163 -11.47 -3.05 -23.99
N GLU A 164 -11.02 -4.21 -24.47
CA GLU A 164 -11.87 -5.38 -24.71
C GLU A 164 -12.56 -5.86 -23.43
N LEU A 165 -11.82 -6.03 -22.33
CA LEU A 165 -12.36 -6.42 -21.04
C LEU A 165 -13.39 -5.40 -20.51
N LEU A 166 -13.11 -4.10 -20.62
CA LEU A 166 -14.02 -3.05 -20.16
C LEU A 166 -15.32 -3.02 -20.96
N ASP A 167 -15.25 -3.25 -22.27
CA ASP A 167 -16.44 -3.31 -23.12
C ASP A 167 -17.25 -4.59 -22.86
N GLU A 168 -16.60 -5.72 -22.62
CA GLU A 168 -17.27 -6.96 -22.22
C GLU A 168 -17.92 -6.83 -20.83
N PHE A 169 -17.29 -6.12 -19.87
CA PHE A 169 -17.90 -5.84 -18.57
C PHE A 169 -19.11 -4.92 -18.63
N LYS A 170 -19.19 -4.00 -19.60
CA LYS A 170 -20.41 -3.19 -19.80
C LYS A 170 -21.59 -4.03 -20.28
N GLY A 171 -21.32 -5.14 -20.96
CA GLY A 171 -22.33 -6.11 -21.42
C GLY A 171 -22.62 -7.24 -20.43
N LEU A 172 -22.24 -7.11 -19.16
CA LEU A 172 -22.49 -8.13 -18.15
C LEU A 172 -23.99 -8.25 -17.85
N GLU A 173 -24.59 -9.31 -18.37
CA GLU A 173 -25.93 -9.72 -17.99
C GLU A 173 -25.88 -10.94 -17.06
N VAL A 174 -26.92 -11.04 -16.23
CA VAL A 174 -27.11 -12.16 -15.32
C VAL A 174 -27.51 -13.40 -16.11
N THR A 175 -26.98 -14.54 -15.72
CA THR A 175 -27.30 -15.82 -16.36
C THR A 175 -28.37 -16.55 -15.55
N ASP A 176 -29.30 -17.24 -16.22
CA ASP A 176 -30.34 -18.07 -15.60
C ASP A 176 -29.82 -19.37 -14.95
N SER A 177 -28.50 -19.54 -14.93
CA SER A 177 -27.82 -20.72 -14.40
C SER A 177 -27.37 -20.51 -12.95
N ARG A 178 -27.17 -21.62 -12.25
CA ARG A 178 -26.61 -21.61 -10.90
C ARG A 178 -25.11 -21.25 -10.96
N GLY A 179 -24.66 -20.38 -10.06
CA GLY A 179 -23.24 -20.10 -9.89
C GLY A 179 -22.52 -21.31 -9.29
N GLU A 180 -21.58 -21.90 -10.02
CA GLU A 180 -20.76 -23.03 -9.59
C GLU A 180 -19.31 -22.60 -9.37
N LEU A 181 -19.00 -22.23 -8.13
CA LEU A 181 -17.64 -21.80 -7.77
C LEU A 181 -16.59 -22.89 -7.97
N HIS A 182 -16.92 -24.15 -7.73
CA HIS A 182 -15.98 -25.27 -7.89
C HIS A 182 -15.52 -25.43 -9.34
N SER A 183 -16.46 -25.38 -10.28
CA SER A 183 -16.20 -25.47 -11.72
C SER A 183 -15.35 -24.30 -12.21
N ALA A 184 -15.63 -23.08 -11.71
CA ALA A 184 -14.81 -21.89 -11.98
C ALA A 184 -13.37 -22.03 -11.46
N LEU A 185 -13.19 -22.47 -10.21
CA LEU A 185 -11.85 -22.64 -9.62
C LEU A 185 -11.05 -23.77 -10.29
N SER A 186 -11.70 -24.86 -10.71
CA SER A 186 -11.02 -25.93 -11.45
C SER A 186 -10.58 -25.47 -12.85
N ALA A 187 -11.34 -24.59 -13.51
CA ALA A 187 -10.92 -24.00 -14.77
C ALA A 187 -9.68 -23.10 -14.60
N VAL A 188 -9.65 -22.31 -13.52
CA VAL A 188 -8.48 -21.50 -13.14
C VAL A 188 -7.26 -22.38 -12.86
N GLU A 189 -7.41 -23.45 -12.07
CA GLU A 189 -6.32 -24.38 -11.75
C GLU A 189 -5.73 -25.01 -13.02
N LYS A 190 -6.59 -25.44 -13.96
CA LYS A 190 -6.16 -25.99 -15.25
C LYS A 190 -5.39 -24.98 -16.10
N SER A 191 -5.72 -23.69 -16.00
CA SER A 191 -5.01 -22.64 -16.72
C SER A 191 -3.57 -22.49 -16.22
N PHE A 192 -3.36 -22.61 -14.91
CA PHE A 192 -2.02 -22.57 -14.32
C PHE A 192 -1.18 -23.82 -14.65
N ASP A 193 -1.81 -24.99 -14.78
CA ASP A 193 -1.13 -26.24 -15.12
C ASP A 193 -0.76 -26.35 -16.61
N SER A 194 -1.30 -25.49 -17.47
CA SER A 194 -1.07 -25.52 -18.92
C SER A 194 0.15 -24.72 -19.42
N ASP A 195 0.83 -23.98 -18.53
CA ASP A 195 2.06 -23.22 -18.79
C ASP A 195 3.32 -23.92 -18.26
#